data_AF-A0A1I8MXY6-F1
#
_entry.id   AF-A0A1I8MXY6-F1
#
_cell.length_a   1.000
_cell.length_b   1.000
_cell.length_c   1.000
_cell.angle_alpha   90.00
_cell.angle_beta   90.00
_cell.angle_gamma   90.00
#
_symmetry.space_group_name_H-M   'P 1'
#
loop_
_entity.id
_entity.type
_entity.pdbx_description
1 polymer ?
#
loop_
_entity_poly.entity_id
_entity_poly.type
_entity_poly.pdbx_seq_one_letter_code
_entity_poly.pdbx_strand_id
1 'polypeptide(L)'
;MGLRTSFGNCIGWINIYWWGFIAINISFFLLIIAMKQMFITKESFEEEDAIAFTWFCSVAFAVCVLIITVSALLVRGIKEKRPKAMIPFLLFTFTQIIAYLCGAIVISLSYADNTVLFVLVVNMVIQSAIFIPIFSLYRTMQKKRFHNPADNTKNANSI
;
A
#
# COMPACT_ATOMS: atom_id res chain seq x y z
N MET A 1 -18.66 -15.89 -8.04
CA MET A 1 -17.21 -15.67 -7.83
C MET A 1 -16.68 -14.43 -8.55
N GLY A 2 -17.22 -14.08 -9.74
CA GLY A 2 -16.75 -12.95 -10.55
C GLY A 2 -16.77 -11.58 -9.85
N LEU A 3 -17.81 -11.25 -9.07
CA LEU A 3 -17.94 -9.92 -8.46
C LEU A 3 -16.80 -9.59 -7.47
N ARG A 4 -16.41 -10.55 -6.61
CA ARG A 4 -15.33 -10.35 -5.61
C ARG A 4 -13.94 -10.27 -6.26
N THR A 5 -13.72 -11.07 -7.31
CA THR A 5 -12.49 -11.03 -8.11
C THR A 5 -12.37 -9.72 -8.88
N SER A 6 -13.48 -9.23 -9.45
CA SER A 6 -13.56 -7.94 -10.13
C SER A 6 -13.30 -6.78 -9.17
N PHE A 7 -13.92 -6.80 -7.99
CA PHE A 7 -13.72 -5.78 -6.96
C PHE A 7 -12.28 -5.72 -6.45
N GLY A 8 -11.66 -6.86 -6.14
CA GLY A 8 -10.25 -6.91 -5.71
C GLY A 8 -9.28 -6.43 -6.80
N ASN A 9 -9.53 -6.76 -8.07
CA ASN A 9 -8.76 -6.22 -9.18
C ASN A 9 -8.94 -4.71 -9.33
N CYS A 10 -10.17 -4.21 -9.19
CA CYS A 10 -10.48 -2.78 -9.28
C CYS A 10 -9.70 -2.00 -8.21
N ILE A 11 -9.74 -2.46 -6.95
CA ILE A 11 -8.97 -1.85 -5.85
C ILE A 11 -7.47 -1.84 -6.16
N GLY A 12 -6.92 -2.96 -6.62
CA GLY A 12 -5.50 -3.06 -6.96
C GLY A 12 -5.09 -2.05 -8.04
N TRP A 13 -5.89 -1.93 -9.10
CA TRP A 13 -5.63 -0.94 -10.17
C TRP A 13 -5.80 0.50 -9.70
N ILE A 14 -6.86 0.81 -8.95
CA ILE A 14 -7.07 2.15 -8.38
C ILE A 14 -5.87 2.56 -7.53
N ASN A 15 -5.38 1.67 -6.67
CA ASN A 15 -4.18 1.95 -5.88
C ASN A 15 -2.95 2.17 -6.75
N ILE A 16 -2.72 1.36 -7.79
CA ILE A 16 -1.59 1.56 -8.71
C ILE A 16 -1.67 2.93 -9.38
N TYR A 17 -2.84 3.33 -9.89
CA TYR A 17 -3.01 4.63 -10.55
C TYR A 17 -2.87 5.80 -9.58
N TRP A 18 -3.51 5.71 -8.41
CA TRP A 18 -3.50 6.78 -7.40
C TRP A 18 -2.08 7.01 -6.86
N TRP A 19 -1.43 5.95 -6.38
CA TRP A 19 -0.07 6.03 -5.84
C TRP A 19 0.96 6.28 -6.92
N GLY A 20 0.73 5.79 -8.15
CA GLY A 20 1.55 6.12 -9.32
C GLY A 20 1.50 7.60 -9.67
N PHE A 21 0.30 8.20 -9.66
CA PHE A 21 0.15 9.65 -9.87
C PHE A 21 0.87 10.45 -8.79
N ILE A 22 0.71 10.08 -7.51
CA ILE A 22 1.43 10.74 -6.40
C ILE A 22 2.95 10.60 -6.57
N ALA A 23 3.45 9.40 -6.88
CA ALA A 23 4.87 9.15 -7.10
C ALA A 23 5.44 10.05 -8.20
N ILE A 24 4.74 10.17 -9.33
CA ILE A 24 5.14 11.05 -10.45
C ILE A 24 5.22 12.51 -10.00
N ASN A 25 4.21 13.00 -9.27
CA ASN A 25 4.23 14.38 -8.76
C ASN A 25 5.40 14.62 -7.80
N ILE A 26 5.66 13.69 -6.87
CA ILE A 26 6.82 13.77 -5.95
C ILE A 26 8.13 13.77 -6.74
N SER A 27 8.26 12.94 -7.78
CA SER A 27 9.45 12.92 -8.65
C SER A 27 9.67 14.26 -9.35
N PHE A 28 8.62 14.89 -9.88
CA PHE A 28 8.72 16.23 -10.47
C PHE A 28 9.18 17.28 -9.44
N PHE A 29 8.62 17.24 -8.23
CA PHE A 29 9.04 18.15 -7.15
C PHE A 29 10.52 17.95 -6.77
N LEU A 30 10.96 16.70 -6.60
CA LEU A 30 12.36 16.38 -6.32
C LEU A 30 13.30 16.83 -7.45
N LEU A 31 12.87 16.67 -8.71
CA LEU A 31 13.64 17.13 -9.87
C LEU A 31 13.77 18.66 -9.88
N ILE A 32 12.71 19.40 -9.58
CA ILE A 32 12.74 20.87 -9.50
C ILE A 32 13.72 21.33 -8.41
N ILE A 33 13.70 20.67 -7.24
CA ILE A 33 14.63 20.98 -6.14
C ILE A 33 16.08 20.70 -6.57
N ALA A 34 16.34 19.55 -7.18
CA ALA A 34 17.66 19.20 -7.68
C ALA A 34 18.17 20.18 -8.76
N MET A 35 17.29 20.60 -9.68
CA MET A 35 17.63 21.61 -10.70
C MET A 35 17.93 22.98 -10.08
N LYS A 36 17.16 23.41 -9.07
CA LYS A 36 17.44 24.66 -8.35
C LYS A 36 18.78 24.61 -7.62
N GLN A 37 19.10 23.49 -6.97
CA GLN A 37 20.39 23.29 -6.30
C GLN A 37 21.57 23.29 -7.27
N MET A 38 21.39 22.77 -8.49
CA MET A 38 22.44 22.76 -9.51
C MET A 38 22.70 24.16 -10.13
N PHE A 39 21.68 25.02 -10.24
CA PHE A 39 21.81 26.36 -10.83
C PHE A 39 22.25 27.45 -9.83
N ILE A 40 21.97 27.29 -8.54
CA ILE A 40 22.30 28.28 -7.50
C ILE A 40 23.53 27.78 -6.73
N THR A 41 24.71 27.94 -7.34
CA THR A 41 25.97 27.85 -6.60
C THR A 41 26.20 29.20 -5.93
N LYS A 42 26.08 29.23 -4.59
CA LYS A 42 26.21 30.39 -3.69
C LYS A 42 24.90 31.14 -3.41
N GLU A 43 24.08 30.61 -2.51
CA GLU A 43 23.50 31.46 -1.48
C GLU A 43 23.16 30.61 -0.25
N SER A 44 23.64 31.06 0.90
CA SER A 44 23.49 30.44 2.21
C SER A 44 22.05 30.55 2.72
N PHE A 45 21.14 29.79 2.10
CA PHE A 45 19.74 29.69 2.51
C PHE A 45 19.46 28.29 3.05
N GLU A 46 19.22 28.19 4.37
CA GLU A 46 18.42 27.15 5.04
C GLU A 46 18.71 25.70 4.59
N GLU A 47 19.98 25.27 4.62
CA GLU A 47 20.39 23.91 4.22
C GLU A 47 19.70 22.81 5.05
N GLU A 48 19.47 23.03 6.35
CA GLU A 48 18.87 21.99 7.21
C GLU A 48 17.42 21.67 6.84
N ASP A 49 16.60 22.69 6.55
CA ASP A 49 15.19 22.51 6.18
C ASP A 49 15.05 21.91 4.78
N ALA A 50 15.90 22.31 3.83
CA ALA A 50 15.92 21.74 2.49
C ALA A 50 16.35 20.26 2.49
N ILE A 51 17.32 19.89 3.34
CA ILE A 51 17.76 18.50 3.51
C ILE A 51 16.65 17.67 4.15
N ALA A 52 16.05 18.15 5.24
CA ALA A 52 14.95 17.45 5.91
C ALA A 52 13.75 17.23 4.98
N PHE A 53 13.38 18.25 4.20
CA PHE A 53 12.31 18.16 3.22
C PHE A 53 12.61 17.16 2.10
N THR A 54 13.83 17.19 1.55
CA THR A 54 14.27 16.23 0.52
C THR A 54 14.25 14.80 1.04
N TRP A 55 14.65 14.59 2.29
CA TRP A 55 14.58 13.29 2.96
C TRP A 55 13.13 12.82 3.10
N PHE A 56 12.24 13.70 3.54
CA PHE A 56 10.81 13.40 3.66
C PHE A 56 10.19 13.01 2.31
N CYS A 57 10.46 13.78 1.25
CA CYS A 57 10.01 13.47 -0.11
C CYS A 57 10.56 12.14 -0.62
N SER A 58 11.82 11.82 -0.32
CA SER A 58 12.45 10.56 -0.72
C SER A 58 11.82 9.35 -0.03
N VAL A 59 11.54 9.45 1.27
CA VAL A 59 10.80 8.41 2.02
C VAL A 59 9.38 8.26 1.48
N ALA A 60 8.68 9.36 1.23
CA ALA A 60 7.35 9.34 0.65
C ALA A 60 7.33 8.65 -0.73
N PHE A 61 8.32 8.93 -1.58
CA PHE A 61 8.48 8.26 -2.87
C PHE A 61 8.71 6.75 -2.72
N ALA A 62 9.61 6.33 -1.82
CA ALA A 62 9.86 4.92 -1.54
C ALA A 62 8.59 4.19 -1.07
N VAL A 63 7.80 4.82 -0.20
CA VAL A 63 6.51 4.29 0.25
C VAL A 63 5.53 4.15 -0.92
N CYS A 64 5.46 5.14 -1.83
CA CYS A 64 4.60 5.04 -3.02
C CYS A 64 4.99 3.85 -3.90
N VAL A 65 6.29 3.67 -4.18
CA VAL A 65 6.80 2.53 -4.97
C VAL A 65 6.48 1.20 -4.32
N LEU A 66 6.62 1.11 -2.98
CA LEU A 66 6.27 -0.08 -2.23
C LEU A 66 4.77 -0.41 -2.37
N ILE A 67 3.89 0.58 -2.22
CA ILE A 67 2.44 0.39 -2.35
C ILE A 67 2.05 -0.06 -3.76
N ILE A 68 2.66 0.53 -4.80
CA ILE A 68 2.46 0.14 -6.20
C ILE A 68 2.87 -1.33 -6.39
N THR A 69 4.04 -1.72 -5.87
CA THR A 69 4.58 -3.08 -6.00
C THR A 69 3.66 -4.10 -5.31
N VAL A 70 3.25 -3.81 -4.08
CA VAL A 70 2.36 -4.67 -3.30
C VAL A 70 0.97 -4.78 -3.95
N SER A 71 0.47 -3.70 -4.55
CA SER A 71 -0.79 -3.69 -5.30
C SER A 71 -0.68 -4.47 -6.62
N ALA A 72 0.45 -4.40 -7.31
CA ALA A 72 0.70 -5.22 -8.51
C ALA A 72 0.75 -6.72 -8.17
N LEU A 73 1.37 -7.09 -7.05
CA LEU A 73 1.36 -8.46 -6.53
C LEU A 73 -0.05 -8.95 -6.20
N LEU A 74 -0.91 -8.09 -5.64
CA LEU A 74 -2.32 -8.39 -5.41
C LEU A 74 -3.05 -8.70 -6.73
N VAL A 75 -2.95 -7.80 -7.72
CA VAL A 75 -3.62 -7.98 -9.03
C VAL A 75 -3.13 -9.26 -9.71
N ARG A 76 -1.81 -9.51 -9.69
CA ARG A 76 -1.22 -10.72 -10.26
C ARG A 76 -1.69 -11.97 -9.50
N GLY A 77 -1.72 -11.94 -8.17
CA GLY A 77 -2.20 -13.02 -7.32
C GLY A 77 -3.67 -13.38 -7.59
N ILE A 78 -4.52 -12.37 -7.81
CA ILE A 78 -5.93 -12.58 -8.16
C ILE A 78 -6.06 -13.18 -9.57
N LYS A 79 -5.35 -12.63 -10.57
CA LYS A 79 -5.38 -13.12 -11.97
C LYS A 79 -4.86 -14.56 -12.10
N GLU A 80 -3.73 -14.85 -11.47
CA GLU A 80 -3.09 -16.18 -11.53
C GLU A 80 -3.68 -17.18 -10.51
N LYS A 81 -4.69 -16.78 -9.73
CA LYS A 81 -5.27 -17.58 -8.62
C LYS A 81 -4.21 -18.09 -7.63
N ARG A 82 -3.17 -17.30 -7.38
CA ARG A 82 -2.07 -17.62 -6.46
C ARG A 82 -2.27 -16.90 -5.12
N PRO A 83 -2.86 -17.56 -4.10
CA PRO A 83 -3.18 -16.89 -2.83
C PRO A 83 -1.93 -16.36 -2.12
N LYS A 84 -0.77 -17.02 -2.26
CA LYS A 84 0.50 -16.58 -1.64
C LYS A 84 0.94 -15.18 -2.09
N ALA A 85 0.64 -14.78 -3.33
CA ALA A 85 0.99 -13.46 -3.86
C ALA A 85 0.11 -12.33 -3.29
N MET A 86 -1.02 -12.66 -2.66
CA MET A 86 -1.89 -11.68 -1.99
C MET A 86 -1.46 -11.37 -0.55
N ILE A 87 -0.59 -12.20 0.04
CA ILE A 87 -0.14 -12.07 1.44
C ILE A 87 0.56 -10.73 1.71
N PRO A 88 1.51 -10.26 0.85
CA PRO A 88 2.17 -8.97 1.08
C PRO A 88 1.18 -7.81 1.19
N PHE A 89 0.14 -7.81 0.36
CA PHE A 89 -0.91 -6.79 0.40
C PHE A 89 -1.72 -6.85 1.69
N LEU A 90 -2.15 -8.05 2.08
CA LEU A 90 -2.90 -8.23 3.33
C LEU A 90 -2.10 -7.81 4.55
N LEU A 91 -0.82 -8.20 4.64
CA LEU A 91 0.06 -7.79 5.74
C LEU A 91 0.24 -6.28 5.75
N PHE A 92 0.50 -5.67 4.59
CA PHE A 92 0.68 -4.23 4.48
C PHE A 92 -0.56 -3.45 4.94
N THR A 93 -1.75 -3.79 4.44
CA THR A 93 -3.00 -3.14 4.85
C THR A 93 -3.29 -3.37 6.33
N PHE A 94 -3.01 -4.56 6.87
CA PHE A 94 -3.18 -4.84 8.29
C PHE A 94 -2.25 -4.00 9.17
N THR A 95 -0.97 -3.87 8.78
CA THR A 95 -0.01 -2.99 9.47
C THR A 95 -0.47 -1.53 9.44
N GLN A 96 -1.04 -1.06 8.32
CA GLN A 96 -1.61 0.30 8.25
C GLN A 96 -2.78 0.50 9.23
N ILE A 97 -3.69 -0.47 9.33
CA ILE A 97 -4.81 -0.41 10.28
C ILE A 97 -4.28 -0.29 11.72
N ILE A 98 -3.27 -1.10 12.09
CA ILE A 98 -2.64 -1.02 13.41
C ILE A 98 -1.96 0.33 13.62
N ALA A 99 -1.23 0.84 12.62
CA ALA A 99 -0.57 2.13 12.71
C ALA A 99 -1.56 3.28 12.92
N TYR A 100 -2.68 3.29 12.21
CA TYR A 100 -3.75 4.28 12.40
C TYR A 100 -4.41 4.16 13.78
N LEU A 101 -4.62 2.93 14.27
CA LEU A 101 -5.16 2.69 15.61
C LEU A 101 -4.21 3.21 16.69
N CYS A 102 -2.92 2.87 16.61
CA CYS A 102 -1.91 3.35 17.55
C CYS A 102 -1.80 4.89 17.49
N GLY A 103 -1.78 5.47 16.30
CA GLY A 103 -1.77 6.93 16.11
C GLY A 103 -2.99 7.60 16.76
N ALA A 104 -4.19 7.02 16.56
CA ALA A 104 -5.41 7.55 17.15
C ALA A 104 -5.37 7.50 18.69
N ILE A 105 -4.84 6.42 19.27
CA ILE A 105 -4.68 6.29 20.72
C ILE A 105 -3.71 7.36 21.24
N VAL A 106 -2.55 7.52 20.60
CA VAL A 106 -1.54 8.50 21.01
C VAL A 106 -2.12 9.92 20.97
N ILE A 107 -2.78 10.30 19.87
CA ILE A 107 -3.40 11.62 19.72
C ILE A 107 -4.52 11.84 20.75
N SER A 108 -5.33 10.81 21.01
CA SER A 108 -6.39 10.88 22.04
C SER A 108 -5.83 11.11 23.44
N LEU A 109 -4.67 10.51 23.76
CA LEU A 109 -4.00 10.68 25.05
C LEU A 109 -3.29 12.04 25.19
N SER A 110 -2.87 12.64 24.08
CA SER A 110 -2.14 13.92 24.07
C SER A 110 -3.04 15.17 24.09
N TYR A 111 -4.37 15.04 24.24
CA TYR A 111 -5.34 16.16 24.10
C TYR A 111 -5.11 16.99 22.83
N ALA A 112 -4.68 16.33 21.75
CA ALA A 112 -4.35 16.96 20.49
C ALA A 112 -5.58 17.20 19.61
N ASP A 113 -5.39 17.91 18.49
CA ASP A 113 -6.43 18.36 17.57
C ASP A 113 -7.39 17.23 17.12
N ASN A 114 -8.68 17.42 17.41
CA ASN A 114 -9.76 16.50 17.05
C ASN A 114 -9.85 16.24 15.54
N THR A 115 -9.37 17.17 14.71
CA THR A 115 -9.33 17.02 13.25
C THR A 115 -8.40 15.89 12.85
N VAL A 116 -7.21 15.82 13.44
CA VAL A 116 -6.23 14.78 13.13
C VAL A 116 -6.73 13.42 13.60
N LEU A 117 -7.35 13.37 14.79
CA LEU A 117 -7.99 12.15 15.30
C LEU A 117 -9.07 11.65 14.32
N PHE A 118 -9.95 12.54 13.86
CA PHE A 118 -11.00 12.20 12.89
C PHE A 118 -10.40 11.64 11.59
N VAL A 119 -9.35 12.28 11.05
CA VAL A 119 -8.66 11.81 9.84
C VAL A 119 -8.08 10.41 10.04
N LEU A 120 -7.46 10.12 11.18
CA LEU A 120 -6.90 8.79 11.47
C LEU A 120 -8.00 7.72 11.56
N VAL A 121 -9.10 8.01 12.26
CA VAL A 121 -10.21 7.06 12.42
C VAL A 121 -10.88 6.78 11.07
N VAL A 122 -11.12 7.81 10.25
CA VAL A 122 -11.70 7.63 8.91
C VAL A 122 -10.79 6.77 8.03
N ASN A 123 -9.48 7.04 8.03
CA ASN A 123 -8.53 6.23 7.27
C ASN A 123 -8.49 4.78 7.75
N MET A 124 -8.56 4.54 9.06
CA MET A 124 -8.63 3.19 9.62
C MET A 124 -9.89 2.44 9.13
N VAL A 125 -11.05 3.11 9.13
CA VAL A 125 -12.31 2.51 8.66
C VAL A 125 -12.26 2.18 7.17
N ILE A 126 -11.73 3.09 6.34
CA ILE A 126 -11.57 2.87 4.89
C ILE A 126 -10.65 1.68 4.63
N GLN A 127 -9.50 1.62 5.30
CA GLN A 127 -8.57 0.49 5.13
C GLN A 127 -9.19 -0.83 5.58
N SER A 128 -9.95 -0.83 6.67
CA SER A 128 -10.67 -2.02 7.15
C SER A 128 -11.74 -2.48 6.15
N ALA A 129 -12.48 -1.54 5.56
CA ALA A 129 -13.48 -1.82 4.53
C ALA A 129 -12.87 -2.41 3.25
N ILE A 130 -11.62 -2.05 2.92
CA ILE A 130 -10.85 -2.65 1.81
C ILE A 130 -10.29 -4.03 2.22
N PHE A 131 -9.81 -4.18 3.44
CA PHE A 131 -9.19 -5.40 3.94
C PHE A 131 -10.16 -6.58 3.97
N ILE A 132 -11.37 -6.38 4.51
CA ILE A 132 -12.38 -7.46 4.68
C ILE A 132 -12.69 -8.20 3.37
N PRO A 133 -13.06 -7.55 2.24
CA PRO A 133 -13.38 -8.25 1.00
C PRO A 133 -12.16 -8.96 0.39
N ILE A 134 -10.96 -8.37 0.48
CA ILE A 134 -9.72 -8.98 -0.04
C ILE A 134 -9.32 -10.19 0.82
N PHE A 135 -9.43 -10.09 2.14
CA PHE A 135 -9.18 -11.21 3.05
C PHE A 135 -10.19 -12.35 2.84
N SER A 136 -11.47 -12.02 2.66
CA SER A 136 -12.51 -12.99 2.32
C SER A 136 -12.23 -13.70 0.99
N LEU A 137 -11.75 -12.96 -0.02
CA LEU A 137 -11.31 -13.50 -1.30
C LEU A 137 -10.12 -14.46 -1.13
N TYR A 138 -9.08 -14.04 -0.39
CA TYR A 138 -7.91 -14.86 -0.08
C TYR A 138 -8.29 -16.18 0.61
N ARG A 139 -9.12 -16.13 1.66
CA ARG A 139 -9.59 -17.33 2.37
C ARG A 139 -10.37 -18.26 1.43
N THR A 140 -11.15 -17.71 0.52
CA THR A 140 -11.90 -18.50 -0.48
C THR A 140 -10.95 -19.20 -1.46
N MET A 141 -9.92 -18.51 -1.96
CA MET A 141 -8.92 -19.09 -2.85
C MET A 141 -8.10 -20.19 -2.18
N GLN A 142 -7.73 -19.99 -0.90
CA GLN A 142 -7.05 -21.03 -0.13
C GLN A 142 -7.92 -22.28 0.03
N LYS A 143 -9.17 -22.13 0.48
CA LYS A 143 -10.09 -23.28 0.66
C LYS A 143 -10.27 -24.07 -0.63
N LYS A 144 -10.39 -23.39 -1.78
CA LYS A 144 -10.50 -24.07 -3.08
C LYS A 144 -9.25 -24.84 -3.49
N ARG A 145 -8.06 -24.38 -3.09
CA ARG A 145 -6.81 -25.09 -3.35
C ARG A 145 -6.71 -26.39 -2.53
N PHE A 146 -7.18 -26.38 -1.28
CA PHE A 146 -7.16 -27.57 -0.41
C PHE A 146 -8.31 -28.56 -0.67
N HIS A 147 -9.36 -28.16 -1.41
CA HIS A 147 -10.49 -29.03 -1.77
C HIS A 147 -10.47 -29.51 -3.23
N ASN A 148 -9.39 -29.27 -3.98
CA ASN A 148 -9.22 -29.84 -5.32
C ASN A 148 -8.36 -31.12 -5.21
N PRO A 149 -8.94 -32.33 -5.13
CA PRO A 149 -8.18 -33.58 -5.09
C PRO A 149 -7.36 -33.86 -6.37
N ALA A 150 -7.54 -33.06 -7.42
CA ALA A 150 -6.81 -33.16 -8.68
C ALA A 150 -5.32 -32.71 -8.60
N ASP A 151 -4.91 -31.94 -7.59
CA ASP A 151 -3.48 -31.57 -7.41
C ASP A 151 -2.69 -32.67 -6.67
N ASN A 152 -3.37 -33.55 -5.91
CA ASN A 152 -2.72 -34.68 -5.23
C ASN A 152 -2.45 -35.87 -6.17
N THR A 153 -3.20 -35.98 -7.28
CA THR A 153 -3.00 -37.06 -8.27
C THR A 153 -1.86 -36.79 -9.24
N LYS A 154 -1.46 -35.52 -9.45
CA LYS A 154 -0.28 -35.19 -10.27
C LYS A 154 1.04 -35.50 -9.58
N ASN A 155 1.11 -35.41 -8.25
CA ASN A 155 2.30 -35.80 -7.49
C ASN A 155 2.37 -37.32 -7.19
N ALA A 156 1.26 -38.05 -7.33
CA ALA A 156 1.25 -39.50 -7.13
C ALA A 156 1.77 -40.27 -8.36
N ASN A 157 1.77 -39.66 -9.55
CA ASN A 157 2.20 -40.28 -10.81
C ASN A 157 3.63 -39.87 -11.24
N SER A 158 4.39 -39.20 -10.38
CA SER A 158 5.79 -38.80 -10.64
C SER A 158 6.81 -39.54 -9.77
N ILE A 159 6.47 -40.74 -9.30
CA ILE A 159 7.39 -41.67 -8.61
C ILE A 159 7.48 -42.94 -9.45
#